data_AF-A0A977PTX1-F1
#
_entry.id   AF-A0A977PTX1-F1
#
_cell.length_a   1.000
_cell.length_b   1.000
_cell.length_c   1.000
_cell.angle_alpha   90.00
_cell.angle_beta   90.00
_cell.angle_gamma   90.00
#
_symmetry.space_group_name_H-M   'P 1'
#
loop_
_entity.id
_entity.type
_entity.pdbx_description
1 polymer ?
#
loop_
_entity_poly.entity_id
_entity_poly.type
_entity_poly.pdbx_seq_one_letter_code
_entity_poly.pdbx_strand_id
1 'polypeptide(L)'
;MTTAAVEEYKIMLSVGDTTFLDYRNIKEKREGYGPTGKGGNGLILHSALAIEPEKGQVLGLLWQKLWNREVKEKPPTDETAKQKKERQKEQRKAARQRPFEEKESYKWVEALNTCEKQVESSTRVIHV
;
A
#
# COMPACT_ATOMS: atom_id res chain seq x y z
N MET A 1 22.86 6.91 -1.13
CA MET A 1 21.47 6.66 -1.59
C MET A 1 21.31 5.17 -1.75
N THR A 2 20.15 4.57 -1.41
CA THR A 2 19.96 3.09 -1.47
C THR A 2 20.27 2.52 -2.86
N THR A 3 19.94 3.25 -3.93
CA THR A 3 20.23 2.85 -5.32
C THR A 3 21.71 2.61 -5.56
N ALA A 4 22.59 3.48 -5.07
CA ALA A 4 24.04 3.31 -5.21
C ALA A 4 24.56 2.02 -4.53
N ALA A 5 23.99 1.66 -3.37
CA ALA A 5 24.36 0.40 -2.70
C ALA A 5 23.81 -0.84 -3.43
N VAL A 6 22.67 -0.71 -4.08
CA VAL A 6 22.04 -1.78 -4.87
C VAL A 6 22.81 -2.04 -6.16
N GLU A 7 23.34 -0.99 -6.80
CA GLU A 7 24.08 -1.06 -8.07
C GLU A 7 25.42 -1.80 -7.97
N GLU A 8 25.91 -2.06 -6.75
CA GLU A 8 27.08 -2.92 -6.51
C GLU A 8 26.76 -4.42 -6.75
N TYR A 9 25.48 -4.79 -6.87
CA TYR A 9 25.03 -6.16 -6.98
C TYR A 9 24.39 -6.45 -8.33
N LYS A 10 24.69 -7.59 -8.94
CA LYS A 10 24.05 -8.01 -10.19
C LYS A 10 22.57 -8.37 -10.01
N ILE A 11 22.19 -8.83 -8.82
CA ILE A 11 20.83 -9.25 -8.46
C ILE A 11 20.52 -8.72 -7.07
N MET A 12 19.31 -8.18 -6.90
CA MET A 12 18.81 -7.72 -5.61
C MET A 12 17.33 -8.11 -5.46
N LEU A 13 16.92 -8.41 -4.22
CA LEU A 13 15.54 -8.71 -3.86
C LEU A 13 14.83 -7.44 -3.39
N SER A 14 13.77 -7.04 -4.08
CA SER A 14 12.86 -5.99 -3.67
C SER A 14 11.69 -6.61 -2.92
N VAL A 15 11.80 -6.70 -1.59
CA VAL A 15 10.75 -7.25 -0.73
C VAL A 15 9.70 -6.20 -0.45
N GLY A 16 8.47 -6.43 -0.90
CA GLY A 16 7.35 -5.51 -0.74
C GLY A 16 6.39 -5.92 0.39
N ASP A 17 6.03 -4.99 1.26
CA ASP A 17 4.94 -5.24 2.23
C ASP A 17 4.19 -3.96 2.62
N THR A 18 3.00 -4.12 3.21
CA THR A 18 2.13 -3.04 3.66
C THR A 18 1.93 -3.09 5.18
N THR A 19 2.25 -1.98 5.84
CA THR A 19 1.98 -1.78 7.26
C THR A 19 1.06 -0.58 7.49
N PHE A 20 0.59 -0.41 8.72
CA PHE A 20 -0.32 0.65 9.12
C PHE A 20 0.30 1.49 10.24
N LEU A 21 0.30 2.81 10.05
CA LEU A 21 0.59 3.76 11.12
C LEU A 21 -0.72 4.07 11.81
N ASP A 22 -0.98 3.42 12.94
CA ASP A 22 -2.26 3.48 13.62
C ASP A 22 -2.27 4.53 14.74
N TYR A 23 -3.05 5.58 14.53
CA TYR A 23 -3.19 6.74 15.43
C TYR A 23 -4.56 6.78 16.11
N ARG A 24 -5.24 5.64 16.29
CA ARG A 24 -6.57 5.54 16.94
C ARG A 24 -6.75 6.39 18.18
N ASN A 25 -5.73 6.47 19.04
CA ASN A 25 -5.80 7.16 20.33
C ASN A 25 -5.63 8.67 20.20
N ILE A 26 -5.10 9.16 19.09
CA ILE A 26 -5.01 10.59 18.79
C ILE A 26 -6.38 11.03 18.31
N LYS A 27 -7.11 11.78 19.15
CA LYS A 27 -8.47 12.26 18.87
C LYS A 27 -8.50 13.64 18.22
N GLU A 28 -7.49 14.44 18.48
CA GLU A 28 -7.27 15.75 17.88
C GLU A 28 -6.53 15.61 16.54
N LYS A 29 -6.58 16.62 15.65
CA LYS A 29 -5.77 16.67 14.42
C LYS A 29 -5.83 15.42 13.54
N ARG A 30 -7.04 14.91 13.30
CA ARG A 30 -7.28 13.71 12.46
C ARG A 30 -7.37 14.00 10.96
N GLU A 31 -7.20 15.26 10.57
CA GLU A 31 -7.17 15.64 9.17
C GLU A 31 -6.05 14.87 8.44
N GLY A 32 -6.38 14.26 7.30
CA GLY A 32 -5.46 13.40 6.56
C GLY A 32 -5.34 11.96 7.09
N TYR A 33 -6.06 11.57 8.15
CA TYR A 33 -6.13 10.16 8.57
C TYR A 33 -7.33 9.45 7.94
N GLY A 34 -7.22 8.13 7.84
CA GLY A 34 -8.26 7.28 7.27
C GLY A 34 -8.40 5.93 7.97
N PRO A 35 -9.48 5.20 7.71
CA PRO A 35 -9.72 3.90 8.34
C PRO A 35 -8.68 2.86 7.90
N THR A 36 -7.96 2.26 8.85
CA THR A 36 -6.99 1.18 8.58
C THR A 36 -7.61 -0.23 8.71
N GLY A 37 -8.79 -0.33 9.32
CA GLY A 37 -9.54 -1.59 9.52
C GLY A 37 -9.68 -1.93 11.01
N LYS A 38 -10.63 -2.81 11.39
CA LYS A 38 -10.89 -3.19 12.81
C LYS A 38 -10.98 -1.99 13.79
N GLY A 39 -11.54 -0.86 13.34
CA GLY A 39 -11.64 0.37 14.14
C GLY A 39 -10.37 1.25 14.18
N GLY A 40 -9.32 0.84 13.48
CA GLY A 40 -8.07 1.58 13.26
C GLY A 40 -8.25 2.90 12.49
N ASN A 41 -7.44 3.91 12.79
CA ASN A 41 -7.46 5.21 12.11
C ASN A 41 -6.05 5.79 12.00
N GLY A 42 -5.58 6.04 10.78
CA GLY A 42 -4.25 6.57 10.53
C GLY A 42 -3.85 6.46 9.06
N LEU A 43 -2.63 6.00 8.80
CA LEU A 43 -2.04 5.94 7.45
C LEU A 43 -1.68 4.51 7.06
N ILE A 44 -1.61 4.27 5.75
CA ILE A 44 -1.13 3.03 5.15
C ILE A 44 0.24 3.33 4.54
N LEU A 45 1.21 2.49 4.84
CA LEU A 45 2.57 2.56 4.33
C LEU A 45 2.87 1.29 3.55
N HIS A 46 3.08 1.41 2.24
CA HIS A 46 3.65 0.35 1.42
C HIS A 46 5.12 0.64 1.18
N SER A 47 5.99 -0.34 1.41
CA SER A 47 7.43 -0.18 1.26
C SER A 47 8.01 -1.30 0.41
N ALA A 48 9.05 -0.98 -0.35
CA ALA A 48 9.92 -1.94 -1.04
C ALA A 48 11.33 -1.84 -0.43
N LEU A 49 11.79 -2.92 0.20
CA LEU A 49 13.09 -3.02 0.85
C LEU A 49 14.06 -3.79 -0.06
N ALA A 50 15.23 -3.23 -0.33
CA ALA A 50 16.31 -3.90 -1.03
C ALA A 50 17.06 -4.84 -0.08
N ILE A 51 17.18 -6.10 -0.50
CA ILE A 51 17.90 -7.14 0.23
C ILE A 51 18.87 -7.83 -0.74
N GLU A 52 20.10 -8.01 -0.27
CA GLU A 52 21.12 -8.82 -0.92
C GLU A 52 20.75 -10.32 -0.80
N PRO A 53 20.72 -11.08 -1.91
CA PRO A 53 20.10 -12.41 -1.94
C PRO A 53 20.86 -13.53 -1.21
N GLU A 54 22.19 -13.48 -1.14
CA GLU A 54 23.00 -14.59 -0.61
C GLU A 54 23.04 -14.62 0.93
N LYS A 55 23.22 -13.46 1.56
CA LYS A 55 23.36 -13.32 3.02
C LYS A 55 22.14 -12.68 3.67
N GLY A 56 21.20 -12.16 2.87
CA GLY A 56 20.00 -11.48 3.38
C GLY A 56 20.32 -10.10 3.96
N GLN A 57 21.42 -9.46 3.55
CA GLN A 57 21.78 -8.14 4.05
C GLN A 57 20.77 -7.10 3.55
N VAL A 58 20.23 -6.29 4.47
CA VAL A 58 19.37 -5.16 4.12
C VAL A 58 20.23 -4.03 3.55
N LEU A 59 19.99 -3.68 2.29
CA LEU A 59 20.68 -2.60 1.59
C LEU A 59 19.98 -1.24 1.82
N GLY A 60 18.67 -1.26 2.04
CA GLY A 60 17.89 -0.10 2.43
C GLY A 60 16.51 -0.03 1.76
N LEU A 61 15.81 1.09 1.93
CA LEU A 61 14.51 1.33 1.30
C LEU A 61 14.70 1.83 -0.14
N LEU A 62 14.06 1.15 -1.10
CA LEU A 62 14.01 1.56 -2.50
C LEU A 62 12.89 2.55 -2.76
N TRP A 63 11.72 2.22 -2.23
CA TRP A 63 10.50 2.95 -2.53
C TRP A 63 9.53 2.85 -1.37
N GLN A 64 8.78 3.92 -1.15
CA GLN A 64 7.70 3.95 -0.18
C GLN A 64 6.54 4.80 -0.68
N LYS A 65 5.33 4.41 -0.31
CA LYS A 65 4.12 5.19 -0.50
C LYS A 65 3.33 5.26 0.79
N LEU A 66 2.95 6.47 1.16
CA LEU A 66 2.17 6.79 2.34
C LEU A 66 0.85 7.43 1.91
N TRP A 67 -0.28 6.90 2.37
CA TRP A 67 -1.60 7.46 2.05
C TRP A 67 -2.63 7.10 3.13
N ASN A 68 -3.81 7.70 3.05
CA ASN A 68 -4.97 7.38 3.88
C ASN A 68 -6.14 6.90 3.02
N ARG A 69 -7.03 6.08 3.59
CA ARG A 69 -8.31 5.74 2.96
C ARG A 69 -9.31 6.87 3.16
N GLU A 70 -10.18 7.07 2.19
CA GLU A 70 -11.34 7.92 2.37
C GLU A 70 -12.29 7.35 3.42
N VAL A 71 -12.88 8.25 4.21
CA VAL A 71 -13.92 7.90 5.17
C VAL A 71 -15.21 7.63 4.40
N LYS A 72 -15.72 6.41 4.49
CA LYS A 72 -17.00 6.06 3.86
C LYS A 72 -18.16 6.72 4.61
N GLU A 73 -19.17 7.14 3.87
CA GLU A 73 -20.43 7.60 4.45
C GLU A 73 -21.02 6.56 5.41
N LYS A 74 -21.57 7.06 6.52
CA LYS A 74 -22.24 6.21 7.50
C LYS A 74 -23.52 5.66 6.86
N PRO A 75 -23.83 4.36 7.05
CA PRO A 75 -25.09 3.81 6.59
C PRO A 75 -26.28 4.46 7.31
N PRO A 76 -27.47 4.49 6.69
CA PRO A 76 -28.69 4.94 7.34
C PRO A 76 -28.98 4.17 8.63
N THR A 77 -29.48 4.85 9.66
CA THR A 77 -29.80 4.26 10.98
C THR A 77 -30.98 3.29 10.93
N ASP A 78 -31.94 3.54 10.04
CA ASP A 78 -33.21 2.79 9.97
C ASP A 78 -33.26 1.82 8.77
N GLU A 79 -32.11 1.27 8.34
CA GLU A 79 -32.07 0.33 7.22
C GLU A 79 -32.62 -1.06 7.59
N THR A 80 -33.55 -1.58 6.78
CA THR A 80 -33.97 -2.99 6.88
C THR A 80 -32.86 -3.94 6.42
N ALA A 81 -32.92 -5.20 6.84
CA ALA A 81 -31.95 -6.23 6.42
C ALA A 81 -31.86 -6.40 4.89
N LYS A 82 -32.99 -6.22 4.18
CA LYS A 82 -33.04 -6.29 2.72
C LYS A 82 -32.31 -5.10 2.09
N GLN A 83 -32.60 -3.87 2.54
CA GLN A 83 -31.93 -2.65 2.06
C GLN A 83 -30.42 -2.70 2.32
N LYS A 84 -30.00 -3.17 3.50
CA LYS A 84 -28.58 -3.38 3.83
C LYS A 84 -27.89 -4.31 2.84
N LYS A 85 -28.51 -5.44 2.50
CA LYS A 85 -27.97 -6.44 1.57
C LYS A 85 -27.84 -5.85 0.15
N GLU A 86 -28.82 -5.08 -0.28
CA GLU A 86 -28.84 -4.42 -1.59
C GLU A 86 -27.75 -3.34 -1.70
N ARG A 87 -27.65 -2.44 -0.73
CA ARG A 87 -26.57 -1.45 -0.62
C ARG A 87 -25.18 -2.10 -0.66
N GLN A 88 -24.97 -3.17 0.12
CA GLN A 88 -23.68 -3.89 0.11
C GLN A 88 -23.37 -4.53 -1.25
N LYS A 89 -24.39 -5.05 -1.94
CA LYS A 89 -24.23 -5.62 -3.29
C LYS A 89 -23.82 -4.55 -4.29
N GLU A 90 -24.46 -3.38 -4.26
CA GLU A 90 -24.11 -2.23 -5.10
C GLU A 90 -22.69 -1.73 -4.83
N GLN A 91 -22.32 -1.56 -3.54
CA GLN A 91 -20.97 -1.17 -3.15
C GLN A 91 -19.91 -2.15 -3.65
N ARG A 92 -20.17 -3.47 -3.58
CA ARG A 92 -19.26 -4.50 -4.10
C ARG A 92 -19.16 -4.45 -5.63
N LYS A 93 -20.29 -4.20 -6.33
CA LYS A 93 -20.31 -4.05 -7.79
C LYS A 93 -19.48 -2.83 -8.21
N ALA A 94 -19.72 -1.68 -7.59
CA ALA A 94 -18.95 -0.46 -7.85
C ALA A 94 -17.45 -0.67 -7.59
N ALA A 95 -17.07 -1.27 -6.45
CA ALA A 95 -15.67 -1.55 -6.13
C ALA A 95 -14.97 -2.46 -7.16
N ARG A 96 -15.69 -3.42 -7.76
CA ARG A 96 -15.15 -4.30 -8.82
C ARG A 96 -14.95 -3.55 -10.14
N GLN A 97 -15.86 -2.64 -10.47
CA GLN A 97 -15.87 -1.86 -11.71
C GLN A 97 -14.85 -0.72 -11.73
N ARG A 98 -14.29 -0.33 -10.57
CA ARG A 98 -13.21 0.66 -10.52
C ARG A 98 -12.05 0.28 -11.46
N PRO A 99 -11.46 1.26 -12.17
CA PRO A 99 -10.19 1.08 -12.88
C PRO A 99 -9.14 0.42 -11.99
N PHE A 100 -8.24 -0.36 -12.57
CA PHE A 100 -7.27 -1.13 -11.78
C PHE A 100 -6.29 -0.21 -11.04
N GLU A 101 -5.89 0.88 -11.68
CA GLU A 101 -4.99 1.93 -11.20
C GLU A 101 -5.51 2.61 -9.92
N GLU A 102 -6.82 2.67 -9.75
CA GLU A 102 -7.45 3.24 -8.56
C GLU A 102 -7.58 2.26 -7.40
N LYS A 103 -7.38 0.96 -7.63
CA LYS A 103 -7.48 -0.06 -6.58
C LYS A 103 -6.25 0.01 -5.68
N GLU A 104 -6.44 -0.20 -4.39
CA GLU A 104 -5.33 -0.23 -3.42
C GLU A 104 -4.31 -1.35 -3.72
N SER A 105 -4.66 -2.35 -4.54
CA SER A 105 -3.72 -3.36 -5.04
C SER A 105 -2.74 -2.81 -6.07
N TYR A 106 -3.02 -1.68 -6.71
CA TYR A 106 -2.14 -1.10 -7.72
C TYR A 106 -0.77 -0.66 -7.16
N LYS A 107 -0.69 -0.40 -5.84
CA LYS A 107 0.55 -0.10 -5.13
C LYS A 107 1.70 -1.06 -5.46
N TRP A 108 1.40 -2.34 -5.72
CA TRP A 108 2.41 -3.35 -6.08
C TRP A 108 2.99 -3.10 -7.48
N VAL A 109 2.14 -2.74 -8.44
CA VAL A 109 2.54 -2.41 -9.80
C VAL A 109 3.29 -1.07 -9.83
N GLU A 110 2.83 -0.11 -9.05
CA GLU A 110 3.51 1.17 -8.88
C GLU A 110 4.91 1.01 -8.28
N ALA A 111 5.06 0.17 -7.25
CA ALA A 111 6.35 -0.16 -6.65
C ALA A 111 7.27 -0.84 -7.67
N LEU A 112 6.77 -1.86 -8.40
CA LEU A 112 7.52 -2.56 -9.44
C LEU A 112 8.04 -1.59 -10.51
N ASN A 113 7.15 -0.83 -11.12
CA ASN A 113 7.51 0.11 -12.18
C ASN A 113 8.47 1.21 -11.71
N THR A 114 8.38 1.62 -10.45
CA THR A 114 9.23 2.69 -9.91
C THR A 114 10.61 2.16 -9.57
N CYS A 115 10.70 1.02 -8.90
CA CYS A 115 11.96 0.38 -8.53
C CYS A 115 12.78 0.01 -9.77
N GLU A 116 12.17 -0.59 -10.80
CA GLU A 116 12.87 -0.94 -12.05
C GLU A 116 13.44 0.28 -12.78
N LYS A 117 12.81 1.45 -12.66
CA LYS A 117 13.28 2.71 -13.29
C LYS A 117 14.37 3.41 -12.48
N GLN A 118 14.45 3.15 -11.18
CA GLN A 118 15.38 3.81 -10.28
C GLN A 118 16.75 3.12 -10.21
N VAL A 119 16.82 1.85 -10.60
CA VAL A 119 18.03 1.04 -10.55
C VAL A 119 18.60 0.93 -11.97
N GLU A 120 19.93 0.95 -12.09
CA GLU A 120 20.59 0.74 -13.38
C GLU A 120 20.24 -0.62 -14.02
N SER A 121 20.25 -0.67 -15.35
CA SER A 121 19.99 -1.89 -16.12
C SER A 121 21.03 -3.00 -15.91
N SER A 122 22.17 -2.67 -15.30
CA SER A 122 23.21 -3.61 -14.87
C SER A 122 22.75 -4.50 -13.70
N THR A 123 21.76 -4.06 -12.94
CA THR A 123 21.24 -4.75 -11.75
C THR A 123 19.83 -5.28 -12.01
N ARG A 124 19.65 -6.57 -11.80
CA ARG A 124 18.35 -7.22 -11.91
C ARG A 124 17.59 -7.16 -10.58
N VAL A 125 16.45 -6.48 -10.58
CA VAL A 125 15.53 -6.45 -9.43
C VAL A 125 14.58 -7.64 -9.49
N ILE A 126 14.48 -8.41 -8.40
CA ILE A 126 13.50 -9.48 -8.23
C ILE A 126 12.51 -9.06 -7.16
N HIS A 127 11.24 -8.90 -7.54
CA HIS A 127 10.17 -8.55 -6.62
C HIS A 127 9.67 -9.79 -5.86
N VAL A 128 9.61 -9.67 -4.53
CA VAL A 128 9.17 -10.73 -3.60
C VAL A 128 8.05 -10.21 -2.70
#